data_AF-A0A815FW20-F1
#
_entry.id   AF-A0A815FW20-F1
#
_cell.length_a   1.000
_cell.length_b   1.000
_cell.length_c   1.000
_cell.angle_alpha   90.00
_cell.angle_beta   90.00
_cell.angle_gamma   90.00
#
_symmetry.space_group_name_H-M   'P 1'
#
loop_
_entity.id
_entity.type
_entity.pdbx_description
1 polymer ?
#
loop_
_entity_poly.entity_id
_entity_poly.type
_entity_poly.pdbx_seq_one_letter_code
_entity_poly.pdbx_strand_id
1 'polypeptide(L)'
;MKTETQNHSSEQLNGIIHCSNEKSNGIIHPKSLSRFQKIKKMSTEYLVKAQTVPIIDIDERDPLGINKHLQLDWQNVFCEPDKSAHNFSTLWKISYNTYHYTKLCIYRFLVAIIGLPLVFIWALTFAFYTFFMIYLVTPCRRLFQSIIVELGIYVHDLCAAFIAPFFRAIGAQFTDFRIRLANEQVHITKQIQ
;
A
#
# COMPACT_ATOMS: atom_id res chain seq x y z
N MET A 1 27.25 54.32 -61.58
CA MET A 1 27.46 54.46 -60.12
C MET A 1 26.72 53.38 -59.30
N LYS A 2 26.55 52.14 -59.82
CA LYS A 2 26.00 50.98 -59.09
C LYS A 2 26.93 49.76 -59.13
N THR A 3 28.05 49.85 -59.84
CA THR A 3 28.98 48.74 -60.11
C THR A 3 30.15 48.67 -59.12
N GLU A 4 30.49 49.75 -58.41
CA GLU A 4 31.61 49.77 -57.46
C GLU A 4 31.27 49.20 -56.08
N THR A 5 30.03 49.37 -55.59
CA THR A 5 29.65 48.91 -54.24
C THR A 5 29.43 47.40 -54.15
N GLN A 6 29.03 46.73 -55.24
CA GLN A 6 28.96 45.26 -55.28
C GLN A 6 30.33 44.60 -55.44
N ASN A 7 31.24 45.21 -56.21
CA ASN A 7 32.61 44.69 -56.37
C ASN A 7 33.43 44.83 -55.08
N HIS A 8 33.23 45.90 -54.31
CA HIS A 8 33.94 46.06 -53.04
C HIS A 8 33.46 45.07 -51.97
N SER A 9 32.18 44.68 -51.99
CA SER A 9 31.63 43.67 -51.06
C SER A 9 32.04 42.25 -51.43
N SER A 10 32.19 41.93 -52.72
CA SER A 10 32.68 40.62 -53.17
C SER A 10 34.19 40.44 -52.97
N GLU A 11 34.98 41.52 -53.06
CA GLU A 11 36.40 41.51 -52.67
C GLU A 11 36.61 41.32 -51.16
N GLN A 12 35.79 41.97 -50.32
CA GLN A 12 35.81 41.77 -48.87
C GLN A 12 35.47 40.32 -48.49
N LEU A 13 34.46 39.72 -49.13
CA LEU A 13 34.10 38.31 -48.90
C LEU A 13 35.21 37.35 -49.36
N ASN A 14 35.84 37.61 -50.51
CA ASN A 14 36.93 36.80 -51.03
C ASN A 14 38.20 36.89 -50.17
N GLY A 15 38.52 38.07 -49.64
CA GLY A 15 39.63 38.26 -48.69
C GLY A 15 39.42 37.52 -47.37
N ILE A 16 38.18 37.50 -46.86
CA ILE A 16 37.82 36.77 -45.64
C ILE A 16 37.84 35.24 -45.86
N ILE A 17 37.47 34.75 -47.05
CA ILE A 17 37.56 33.32 -47.41
C ILE A 17 39.02 32.87 -47.45
N HIS A 18 39.90 33.67 -48.08
CA HIS A 18 41.32 33.33 -48.20
C HIS A 18 42.04 33.30 -46.85
N CYS A 19 41.76 34.26 -45.96
CA CYS A 19 42.33 34.33 -44.61
C CYS A 19 41.80 33.20 -43.68
N SER A 20 40.59 32.68 -43.94
CA SER A 20 40.00 31.58 -43.18
C SER A 20 40.55 30.20 -43.54
N ASN A 21 41.06 30.01 -44.77
CA ASN A 21 41.59 28.74 -45.23
C ASN A 21 42.98 28.44 -44.59
N GLU A 22 43.75 29.48 -44.32
CA GLU A 22 45.08 29.36 -43.70
C GLU A 22 45.01 28.98 -42.20
N LYS A 23 43.97 29.42 -41.49
CA LYS A 23 43.76 29.09 -40.05
C LYS A 23 43.31 27.64 -39.79
N SER A 24 42.90 26.89 -40.80
CA SER A 24 42.46 25.49 -40.66
C SER A 24 43.61 24.46 -40.71
N ASN A 25 44.84 24.90 -41.00
CA ASN A 25 46.01 24.02 -41.11
C ASN A 25 46.67 23.70 -39.75
N GLY A 26 46.11 24.22 -38.64
CA GLY A 26 46.45 23.81 -37.28
C GLY A 26 45.59 22.62 -36.82
N ILE A 27 46.19 21.69 -36.09
CA ILE A 27 45.67 20.40 -35.63
C ILE A 27 44.27 20.53 -34.97
N ILE A 28 43.20 20.38 -35.76
CA ILE A 28 41.81 20.40 -35.28
C ILE A 28 41.15 19.08 -35.69
N HIS A 29 40.62 18.36 -34.71
CA HIS A 29 39.96 17.06 -34.87
C HIS A 29 38.79 17.13 -35.89
N PRO A 30 38.69 16.21 -36.87
CA PRO A 30 37.83 16.36 -38.06
C PRO A 30 36.32 16.51 -37.75
N LYS A 31 35.87 16.02 -36.59
CA LYS A 31 34.44 16.12 -36.18
C LYS A 31 34.02 17.52 -35.72
N SER A 32 34.94 18.37 -35.26
CA SER A 32 34.58 19.74 -34.88
C SER A 32 34.49 20.64 -36.12
N LEU A 33 35.35 20.42 -37.12
CA LEU A 33 35.38 21.17 -38.37
C LEU A 33 34.05 21.07 -39.14
N SER A 34 33.46 19.88 -39.23
CA SER A 34 32.15 19.68 -39.90
C SER A 34 31.01 20.42 -39.20
N ARG A 35 31.06 20.55 -37.87
CA ARG A 35 30.10 21.32 -37.08
C ARG A 35 30.27 22.82 -37.31
N PHE A 36 31.51 23.31 -37.30
CA PHE A 36 31.81 24.72 -37.61
C PHE A 36 31.43 25.08 -39.06
N GLN A 37 31.73 24.21 -40.03
CA GLN A 37 31.32 24.39 -41.43
C GLN A 37 29.78 24.41 -41.56
N LYS A 38 29.07 23.55 -40.83
CA LYS A 38 27.59 23.54 -40.81
C LYS A 38 27.01 24.84 -40.23
N ILE A 39 27.58 25.36 -39.15
CA ILE A 39 27.17 26.63 -38.54
C ILE A 39 27.46 27.81 -39.48
N LYS A 40 28.64 27.82 -40.12
CA LYS A 40 29.01 28.87 -41.09
C LYS A 40 28.08 28.86 -42.30
N LYS A 41 27.77 27.67 -42.83
CA LYS A 41 26.83 27.48 -43.96
C LYS A 41 25.42 27.97 -43.61
N MET A 42 24.93 27.61 -42.43
CA MET A 42 23.64 28.05 -41.92
C MET A 42 23.58 29.58 -41.76
N SER A 43 24.61 30.18 -41.15
CA SER A 43 24.70 31.64 -40.99
C SER A 43 24.75 32.38 -42.34
N THR A 44 25.50 31.86 -43.33
CA THR A 44 25.52 32.45 -44.67
C THR A 44 24.16 32.34 -45.37
N GLU A 45 23.43 31.25 -45.17
CA GLU A 45 22.08 31.05 -45.72
C GLU A 45 21.07 32.08 -45.16
N TYR A 46 21.15 32.37 -43.85
CA TYR A 46 20.35 33.42 -43.22
C TYR A 46 20.67 34.83 -43.75
N LEU A 47 21.95 35.18 -43.90
CA LEU A 47 22.37 36.50 -44.38
C LEU A 47 21.97 36.74 -45.84
N VAL A 48 22.09 35.71 -46.70
CA VAL A 48 21.63 35.78 -48.08
C VAL A 48 20.11 35.94 -48.13
N LYS A 49 19.37 35.16 -47.33
CA LYS A 49 17.91 35.24 -47.28
C LYS A 49 17.44 36.62 -46.80
N ALA A 50 18.08 37.18 -45.77
CA ALA A 50 17.82 38.53 -45.25
C ALA A 50 18.08 39.64 -46.30
N GLN A 51 19.10 39.47 -47.15
CA GLN A 51 19.45 40.43 -48.21
C GLN A 51 18.47 40.38 -49.40
N THR A 52 17.81 39.23 -49.63
CA THR A 52 16.87 39.02 -50.74
C THR A 52 15.41 39.37 -50.42
N VAL A 53 15.07 39.59 -49.15
CA VAL A 53 13.70 39.95 -48.79
C VAL A 53 13.41 41.39 -49.23
N PRO A 54 12.37 41.64 -50.05
CA PRO A 54 11.92 43.00 -50.29
C PRO A 54 11.48 43.67 -48.98
N ILE A 55 11.54 45.00 -48.98
CA ILE A 55 11.20 45.86 -47.84
C ILE A 55 9.73 45.60 -47.47
N ILE A 56 9.52 44.78 -46.44
CA ILE A 56 8.27 44.52 -45.73
C ILE A 56 7.19 43.82 -46.57
N ASP A 57 7.15 42.49 -46.51
CA ASP A 57 5.97 41.70 -46.88
C ASP A 57 4.94 41.78 -45.72
N ILE A 58 3.72 42.19 -46.02
CA ILE A 58 2.66 42.39 -45.02
C ILE A 58 2.07 41.03 -44.61
N ASP A 59 2.12 40.03 -45.50
CA ASP A 59 1.55 38.71 -45.28
C ASP A 59 2.52 37.79 -44.51
N GLU A 60 3.83 37.91 -44.75
CA GLU A 60 4.86 37.12 -44.06
C GLU A 60 5.73 38.02 -43.16
N ARG A 61 5.25 38.28 -41.93
CA ARG A 61 5.91 39.19 -40.97
C ARG A 61 7.23 38.65 -40.39
N ASP A 62 7.54 37.36 -40.56
CA ASP A 62 8.79 36.72 -40.11
C ASP A 62 9.33 35.70 -41.14
N PRO A 63 9.88 36.16 -42.28
CA PRO A 63 10.34 35.29 -43.36
C PRO A 63 11.56 34.42 -42.99
N LEU A 64 12.22 34.75 -41.88
CA LEU A 64 13.37 34.03 -41.34
C LEU A 64 12.98 33.07 -40.20
N GLY A 65 11.75 33.17 -39.69
CA GLY A 65 11.24 32.31 -38.62
C GLY A 65 12.07 32.41 -37.33
N ILE A 66 12.69 33.56 -37.08
CA ILE A 66 13.54 33.80 -35.90
C ILE A 66 12.70 34.06 -34.64
N ASN A 67 11.47 34.53 -34.81
CA ASN A 67 10.55 34.95 -33.77
C ASN A 67 9.42 33.94 -33.52
N LYS A 68 9.67 32.65 -33.77
CA LYS A 68 8.70 31.58 -33.48
C LYS A 68 8.29 31.53 -32.01
N HIS A 69 9.17 31.92 -31.09
CA HIS A 69 8.87 32.00 -29.66
C HIS A 69 7.90 33.13 -29.30
N LEU A 70 7.68 34.10 -30.20
CA LEU A 70 6.71 35.19 -30.06
C LEU A 70 5.38 34.86 -30.74
N GLN A 71 5.27 33.71 -31.42
CA GLN A 71 4.00 33.19 -31.92
C GLN A 71 3.21 32.61 -30.74
N LEU A 72 2.48 33.49 -30.06
CA LEU A 72 1.62 33.12 -28.94
C LEU A 72 0.23 32.84 -29.48
N ASP A 73 -0.30 31.66 -29.18
CA ASP A 73 -1.73 31.41 -29.32
C ASP A 73 -2.50 32.34 -28.38
N TRP A 74 -3.66 32.83 -28.82
CA TRP A 74 -4.51 33.73 -28.04
C TRP A 74 -4.86 33.20 -26.64
N GLN A 75 -4.92 31.88 -26.47
CA GLN A 75 -5.16 31.20 -25.18
C GLN A 75 -3.99 31.37 -24.20
N ASN A 76 -2.76 31.40 -24.72
CA ASN A 76 -1.53 31.58 -23.92
C ASN A 76 -1.35 33.02 -23.44
N VAL A 77 -1.94 34.01 -24.12
CA VAL A 77 -1.90 35.43 -23.69
C VAL A 77 -2.65 35.64 -22.37
N PHE A 78 -3.74 34.89 -22.16
CA PHE A 78 -4.53 34.95 -20.93
C PHE A 78 -4.15 33.88 -19.90
N CYS A 79 -3.16 33.04 -20.18
CA CYS A 79 -2.81 31.87 -19.36
C CYS A 79 -4.02 30.98 -19.03
N GLU A 80 -5.04 30.94 -19.90
CA GLU A 80 -6.15 30.03 -19.69
C GLU A 80 -5.62 28.59 -19.80
N PRO A 81 -5.93 27.71 -18.84
CA PRO A 81 -5.48 26.34 -18.94
C PRO A 81 -6.09 25.70 -20.19
N ASP A 82 -5.33 24.83 -20.87
CA ASP A 82 -5.77 24.11 -22.07
C ASP A 82 -7.23 23.70 -21.97
N LYS A 83 -7.99 23.73 -23.08
CA LYS A 83 -9.44 23.48 -23.16
C LYS A 83 -9.94 22.24 -22.37
N SER A 84 -9.04 21.30 -22.07
CA SER A 84 -9.23 20.14 -21.21
C SER A 84 -9.46 20.43 -19.72
N ALA A 85 -9.05 21.58 -19.19
CA ALA A 85 -9.16 21.91 -17.76
C ALA A 85 -10.50 22.57 -17.39
N HIS A 86 -11.19 23.20 -18.35
CA HIS A 86 -12.42 23.94 -18.09
C HIS A 86 -13.69 23.11 -18.38
N ASN A 87 -13.69 21.81 -18.06
CA ASN A 87 -14.85 20.94 -18.26
C ASN A 87 -15.44 20.40 -16.96
N PHE A 88 -16.77 20.37 -16.90
CA PHE A 88 -17.53 19.88 -15.75
C PHE A 88 -17.23 18.40 -15.44
N SER A 89 -16.89 17.61 -16.46
CA SER A 89 -16.54 16.20 -16.32
C SER A 89 -15.25 15.96 -15.53
N THR A 90 -14.27 16.87 -15.60
CA THR A 90 -13.01 16.80 -14.83
C THR A 90 -13.26 17.20 -13.38
N LEU A 91 -14.11 18.21 -13.14
CA LEU A 91 -14.57 18.58 -11.80
C LEU A 91 -15.32 17.43 -11.12
N TRP A 92 -16.15 16.70 -11.86
CA TRP A 92 -16.84 15.53 -11.31
C TRP A 92 -15.84 14.43 -10.89
N LYS A 93 -14.87 14.12 -11.75
CA LYS A 93 -13.85 13.10 -11.48
C LYS A 93 -12.94 13.46 -10.30
N ILE A 94 -12.45 14.71 -10.24
CA ILE A 94 -11.58 15.15 -9.14
C ILE A 94 -12.35 15.16 -7.81
N SER A 95 -13.62 15.59 -7.81
CA SER A 95 -14.45 15.63 -6.60
C SER A 95 -14.74 14.23 -6.09
N TYR A 96 -15.10 13.31 -6.98
CA TYR A 96 -15.33 11.91 -6.65
C TYR A 96 -14.07 11.25 -6.06
N ASN A 97 -12.93 11.51 -6.69
CA ASN A 97 -11.65 10.98 -6.24
C ASN A 97 -11.23 11.54 -4.87
N THR A 98 -11.31 12.86 -4.69
CA THR A 98 -11.01 13.54 -3.42
C THR A 98 -11.92 13.09 -2.29
N TYR A 99 -13.22 12.88 -2.56
CA TYR A 99 -14.15 12.34 -1.57
C TYR A 99 -13.74 10.91 -1.15
N HIS A 100 -13.36 10.07 -2.12
CA HIS A 100 -12.97 8.69 -1.84
C HIS A 100 -11.69 8.59 -0.99
N TYR A 101 -10.69 9.41 -1.26
CA TYR A 101 -9.46 9.43 -0.45
C TYR A 101 -9.68 10.10 0.90
N THR A 102 -10.42 11.20 0.95
CA THR A 102 -10.70 11.94 2.20
C THR A 102 -11.41 11.05 3.21
N LYS A 103 -12.45 10.31 2.79
CA LYS A 103 -13.14 9.38 3.70
C LYS A 103 -12.18 8.33 4.25
N LEU A 104 -11.33 7.75 3.41
CA LEU A 104 -10.40 6.69 3.81
C LEU A 104 -9.36 7.21 4.81
N CYS A 105 -8.81 8.40 4.56
CA CYS A 105 -7.86 9.04 5.47
C CYS A 105 -8.50 9.34 6.83
N ILE A 106 -9.71 9.92 6.84
CA ILE A 106 -10.45 10.23 8.07
C ILE A 106 -10.79 8.97 8.85
N TYR A 107 -11.26 7.90 8.19
CA TYR A 107 -11.53 6.63 8.88
C TYR A 107 -10.27 6.05 9.51
N ARG A 108 -9.13 6.06 8.80
CA ARG A 108 -7.86 5.56 9.34
C ARG A 108 -7.36 6.41 10.50
N PHE A 109 -7.49 7.72 10.41
CA PHE A 109 -7.08 8.64 11.46
C PHE A 109 -7.97 8.51 12.71
N LEU A 110 -9.29 8.40 12.55
CA LEU A 110 -10.21 8.16 13.67
C LEU A 110 -9.92 6.83 14.37
N VAL A 111 -9.69 5.75 13.61
CA VAL A 111 -9.34 4.45 14.20
C VAL A 111 -7.98 4.50 14.87
N ALA A 112 -7.00 5.24 14.34
CA ALA A 112 -5.72 5.43 15.01
C ALA A 112 -5.86 6.22 16.32
N ILE A 113 -6.65 7.30 16.33
CA ILE A 113 -6.83 8.14 17.53
C ILE A 113 -7.70 7.48 18.59
N ILE A 114 -8.80 6.84 18.18
CA ILE A 114 -9.79 6.28 19.11
C ILE A 114 -9.50 4.80 19.38
N GLY A 115 -9.09 4.06 18.36
CA GLY A 115 -8.79 2.63 18.49
C GLY A 115 -7.55 2.35 19.33
N LEU A 116 -6.48 3.15 19.20
CA LEU A 116 -5.27 2.98 20.00
C LEU A 116 -5.51 3.11 21.52
N PRO A 117 -6.15 4.18 22.05
CA PRO A 117 -6.44 4.28 23.48
C PRO A 117 -7.47 3.23 23.91
N LEU A 118 -8.44 2.88 23.05
CA LEU A 118 -9.42 1.86 23.37
C LEU A 118 -8.74 0.50 23.57
N VAL A 119 -7.90 0.05 22.62
CA VAL A 119 -7.13 -1.20 22.74
C VAL A 119 -6.21 -1.17 23.96
N PHE A 120 -5.58 -0.03 24.25
CA PHE A 120 -4.74 0.10 25.44
C PHE A 120 -5.52 -0.11 26.75
N ILE A 121 -6.71 0.49 26.87
CA ILE A 121 -7.59 0.30 28.04
C ILE A 121 -8.05 -1.15 28.14
N TRP A 122 -8.46 -1.76 27.02
CA TRP A 122 -8.87 -3.17 27.00
C TRP A 122 -7.72 -4.11 27.37
N ALA A 123 -6.52 -3.89 26.82
CA ALA A 123 -5.33 -4.68 27.12
C ALA A 123 -4.92 -4.56 28.59
N LEU A 124 -4.96 -3.35 29.15
CA LEU A 124 -4.67 -3.12 30.56
C LEU A 124 -5.69 -3.81 31.47
N THR A 125 -6.98 -3.70 31.14
CA THR A 125 -8.06 -4.39 31.87
C THR A 125 -7.87 -5.90 31.82
N PHE A 126 -7.55 -6.45 30.65
CA PHE A 126 -7.30 -7.88 30.49
C PHE A 126 -6.03 -8.36 31.23
N ALA A 127 -4.99 -7.52 31.29
CA ALA A 127 -3.79 -7.80 32.05
C ALA A 127 -4.08 -7.92 33.55
N PHE A 128 -4.80 -6.95 34.12
CA PHE A 128 -5.24 -7.02 35.53
C PHE A 128 -6.14 -8.23 35.78
N TYR A 129 -7.11 -8.49 34.90
CA TYR A 129 -7.99 -9.66 35.01
C TYR A 129 -7.18 -10.96 35.03
N THR A 130 -6.20 -11.09 34.15
CA THR A 130 -5.34 -12.28 34.08
C THR A 130 -4.47 -12.42 35.33
N PHE A 131 -3.95 -11.31 35.85
CA PHE A 131 -3.23 -11.29 37.12
C PHE A 131 -4.13 -11.82 38.26
N PHE A 132 -5.34 -11.31 38.43
CA PHE A 132 -6.28 -11.84 39.43
C PHE A 132 -6.63 -13.32 39.19
N MET A 133 -6.80 -13.73 37.94
CA MET A 133 -7.10 -15.13 37.61
C MET A 133 -5.99 -16.10 38.00
N ILE A 134 -4.74 -15.73 37.76
CA ILE A 134 -3.59 -16.57 38.08
C ILE A 134 -3.32 -16.56 39.58
N TYR A 135 -3.26 -15.37 40.20
CA TYR A 135 -2.83 -15.24 41.59
C TYR A 135 -3.94 -15.49 42.62
N LEU A 136 -5.20 -15.18 42.31
CA LEU A 136 -6.32 -15.38 43.24
C LEU A 136 -7.17 -16.57 42.85
N VAL A 137 -7.63 -16.65 41.60
CA VAL A 137 -8.60 -17.69 41.21
C VAL A 137 -7.95 -19.07 41.14
N THR A 138 -6.70 -19.20 40.68
CA THR A 138 -6.04 -20.50 40.61
C THR A 138 -5.80 -21.14 41.98
N PRO A 139 -5.28 -20.46 43.02
CA PRO A 139 -5.24 -21.04 44.35
C PRO A 139 -6.64 -21.31 44.90
N CYS A 140 -7.62 -20.41 44.73
CA CYS A 140 -9.00 -20.66 45.15
C CYS A 140 -9.60 -21.91 44.50
N ARG A 141 -9.37 -22.14 43.20
CA ARG A 141 -9.81 -23.35 42.49
C ARG A 141 -9.16 -24.60 43.06
N ARG A 142 -7.85 -24.56 43.36
CA ARG A 142 -7.15 -25.70 43.96
C ARG A 142 -7.66 -26.00 45.37
N LEU A 143 -7.92 -24.97 46.18
CA LEU A 143 -8.50 -25.13 47.51
C LEU A 143 -9.91 -25.72 47.44
N PHE A 144 -10.77 -25.18 46.57
CA PHE A 144 -12.12 -25.68 46.37
C PHE A 144 -12.14 -27.14 45.92
N GLN A 145 -11.27 -27.50 44.97
CA GLN A 145 -11.11 -28.89 44.55
C GLN A 145 -10.63 -29.79 45.68
N SER A 146 -9.68 -29.32 46.50
CA SER A 146 -9.18 -30.09 47.65
C SER A 146 -10.30 -30.36 48.67
N ILE A 147 -11.11 -29.35 48.99
CA ILE A 147 -12.26 -29.47 49.89
C ILE A 147 -13.30 -30.46 49.34
N ILE A 148 -13.61 -30.39 48.05
CA ILE A 148 -14.57 -31.33 47.42
C ILE A 148 -14.06 -32.76 47.48
N VAL A 149 -12.77 -32.99 47.20
CA VAL A 149 -12.19 -34.33 47.23
C VAL A 149 -12.25 -34.91 48.64
N GLU A 150 -11.86 -34.14 49.65
CA GLU A 150 -11.95 -34.57 51.05
C GLU A 150 -13.40 -34.88 51.44
N LEU A 151 -14.34 -33.99 51.14
CA LEU A 151 -15.76 -34.21 51.39
C LEU A 151 -16.28 -35.47 50.68
N GLY A 152 -15.84 -35.71 49.44
CA GLY A 152 -16.21 -36.91 48.67
C GLY A 152 -15.72 -38.19 49.33
N ILE A 153 -14.49 -38.20 49.86
CA ILE A 153 -13.95 -39.33 50.62
C ILE A 153 -14.73 -39.53 51.92
N TYR A 154 -14.99 -38.46 52.68
CA TYR A 154 -15.79 -38.54 53.91
C TYR A 154 -17.20 -39.10 53.67
N VAL A 155 -17.87 -38.64 52.61
CA VAL A 155 -19.21 -39.14 52.23
C VAL A 155 -19.13 -40.60 51.78
N HIS A 156 -18.11 -40.97 51.00
CA HIS A 156 -17.89 -42.36 50.59
C HIS A 156 -17.71 -43.27 51.82
N ASP A 157 -16.87 -42.88 52.77
CA ASP A 157 -16.58 -43.67 53.97
C ASP A 157 -17.80 -43.76 54.89
N LEU A 158 -18.58 -42.69 54.99
CA LEU A 158 -19.86 -42.70 55.70
C LEU A 158 -20.85 -43.68 55.05
N CYS A 159 -20.96 -43.66 53.72
CA CYS A 159 -21.76 -44.63 52.98
C CYS A 159 -21.25 -46.06 53.16
N ALA A 160 -19.93 -46.27 53.15
CA ALA A 160 -19.34 -47.58 53.39
C ALA A 160 -19.63 -48.09 54.82
N ALA A 161 -19.64 -47.20 55.82
CA ALA A 161 -19.91 -47.55 57.21
C ALA A 161 -21.39 -47.87 57.47
N PHE A 162 -22.33 -47.14 56.87
CA PHE A 162 -23.76 -47.28 57.17
C PHE A 162 -24.55 -48.02 56.09
N ILE A 163 -24.36 -47.64 54.84
CA ILE A 163 -25.12 -48.16 53.71
C ILE A 163 -24.62 -49.54 53.30
N ALA A 164 -23.30 -49.77 53.25
CA ALA A 164 -22.77 -51.07 52.85
C ALA A 164 -23.21 -52.25 53.76
N PRO A 165 -23.17 -52.17 55.11
CA PRO A 165 -23.63 -53.29 55.94
C PRO A 165 -25.15 -53.51 55.81
N PHE A 166 -25.94 -52.47 55.62
CA PHE A 166 -27.39 -52.58 55.43
C PHE A 166 -27.73 -53.36 54.15
N PHE A 167 -27.16 -52.95 53.02
CA PHE A 167 -27.38 -53.65 51.75
C PHE A 167 -26.77 -55.06 51.75
N ARG A 168 -25.64 -55.25 52.45
CA ARG A 168 -25.04 -56.58 52.62
C ARG A 168 -25.94 -57.51 53.42
N ALA A 169 -26.58 -57.02 54.48
CA ALA A 169 -27.51 -57.81 55.28
C ALA A 169 -28.75 -58.22 54.46
N ILE A 170 -29.33 -57.29 53.69
CA ILE A 170 -30.47 -57.57 52.81
C ILE A 170 -30.08 -58.59 51.72
N GLY A 171 -28.94 -58.38 51.06
CA GLY A 171 -28.44 -59.30 50.04
C GLY A 171 -28.13 -60.69 50.59
N ALA A 172 -27.68 -60.80 51.84
CA ALA A 172 -27.44 -62.08 52.50
C ALA A 172 -28.74 -62.88 52.72
N GLN A 173 -29.84 -62.23 53.10
CA GLN A 173 -31.14 -62.90 53.26
C GLN A 173 -31.60 -63.51 51.93
N PHE A 174 -31.58 -62.74 50.83
CA PHE A 174 -31.96 -63.25 49.52
C PHE A 174 -31.03 -64.36 49.01
N THR A 175 -29.75 -64.29 49.37
CA THR A 175 -28.78 -65.34 49.01
C THR A 175 -29.08 -66.64 49.76
N ASP A 176 -29.39 -66.59 51.05
CA ASP A 176 -29.75 -67.76 51.85
C ASP A 176 -31.04 -68.43 51.34
N PHE A 177 -32.09 -67.65 51.05
CA PHE A 177 -33.32 -68.17 50.45
C PHE A 177 -33.06 -68.88 49.12
N ARG A 178 -32.24 -68.28 48.24
CA ARG A 178 -31.89 -68.89 46.96
C ARG A 178 -31.14 -70.21 47.13
N ILE A 179 -30.20 -70.29 48.09
CA ILE A 179 -29.43 -71.51 48.35
C ILE A 179 -30.34 -72.61 48.92
N ARG A 180 -31.26 -72.27 49.84
CA ARG A 180 -32.22 -73.23 50.40
C ARG A 180 -33.12 -73.82 49.31
N LEU A 181 -33.66 -72.97 48.44
CA LEU A 181 -34.47 -73.42 47.30
C LEU A 181 -33.66 -74.33 46.36
N ALA A 182 -32.42 -73.95 46.02
CA ALA A 182 -31.56 -74.79 45.18
C ALA A 182 -31.25 -76.15 45.83
N ASN A 183 -30.95 -76.17 47.12
CA ASN A 183 -30.68 -77.41 47.86
C ASN A 183 -31.91 -78.33 47.91
N GLU A 184 -33.10 -77.78 48.14
CA GLU A 184 -34.35 -78.54 48.16
C GLU A 184 -34.65 -79.20 46.80
N GLN A 185 -34.43 -78.49 45.69
CA GLN A 185 -34.57 -79.07 44.34
C GLN A 185 -33.60 -80.23 44.09
N VAL A 186 -32.34 -80.11 44.54
CA VAL A 186 -31.34 -81.18 44.41
C VAL A 186 -31.74 -82.40 45.25
N HIS A 187 -32.24 -82.17 46.47
CA HIS A 187 -32.73 -83.26 47.32
C HIS A 187 -33.94 -83.97 46.69
N ILE A 188 -34.91 -83.24 46.16
CA ILE A 188 -36.05 -83.81 45.43
C ILE A 188 -35.57 -84.64 44.23
N THR A 189 -34.62 -84.11 43.46
CA THR A 189 -34.06 -84.82 42.28
C THR A 189 -33.38 -86.13 42.69
N LYS A 190 -32.65 -86.16 43.81
CA LYS A 190 -32.00 -87.37 44.34
C LYS A 190 -32.97 -88.42 44.89
N GLN A 191 -34.19 -88.03 45.29
CA GLN A 191 -35.21 -88.97 45.77
C GLN A 191 -36.03 -89.60 44.62
N ILE A 192 -35.94 -89.04 43.41
CA ILE A 192 -36.67 -89.51 42.22
C ILE A 192 -35.82 -90.49 41.37
N GLN A 193 -34.49 -90.53 41.58
CA GLN A 193 -33.59 -91.53 40.99
C GLN A 193 -33.46 -92.77 41.87
#